data_AF-A0A7S7NTZ8-F1
#
_entry.id   AF-A0A7S7NTZ8-F1
#
_cell.length_a   1.000
_cell.length_b   1.000
_cell.length_c   1.000
_cell.angle_alpha   90.00
_cell.angle_beta   90.00
_cell.angle_gamma   90.00
#
_symmetry.space_group_name_H-M   'P 1'
#
loop_
_entity.id
_entity.type
_entity.pdbx_description
1 polymer ?
#
loop_
_entity_poly.entity_id
_entity_poly.type
_entity_poly.pdbx_seq_one_letter_code
_entity_poly.pdbx_strand_id
1 'polypeptide(L)'
;MYKLLIGLLAAVCLYAGEPEALKIDADIRDRHMPYLMVMDPVFEAADSTNIVGYTRCGDSAIWTGHYLAAQSYRWNVTRSPEALANVMDALNGIRKLLDVTGVDVLSRCAVPADSDWATGIMSEESAHGIRSGVVDGQSYLWAGNTSRDQYSGVFFGLTAAWNLVDDQLVHDWVSMLATRMLNNLLDHGWLVRMPEGDISTTFLARPDQQLSLLKLGRRCNPKRFESAYKSLANLAGYTTVVPIALEVQDPYNSYFKFNLDHINYYNLLTSGDSWWIRQNYENGFDVLRKTTDDHANPFFDIIDTAINGRTEQRDEHVRTYLEQWLQRGRRDTWTDLRPIYPSCGGDENRACEVIPVTERPPTDFLWQRSPFQLYGGLYGTIEGAGIDYILPYWMARYYGVLSE
;
A
#
# COMPACT_ATOMS: atom_id res chain seq x y z
N MET A 1 -14.88 50.71 -32.54
CA MET A 1 -13.91 50.34 -31.49
C MET A 1 -14.47 49.16 -30.71
N TYR A 2 -14.11 47.93 -31.11
CA TYR A 2 -14.43 46.72 -30.34
C TYR A 2 -13.32 46.53 -29.30
N LYS A 3 -13.67 46.56 -28.01
CA LYS A 3 -12.77 46.18 -26.92
C LYS A 3 -12.78 44.65 -26.84
N LEU A 4 -11.64 44.03 -27.17
CA LEU A 4 -11.37 42.62 -26.88
C LEU A 4 -11.10 42.50 -25.38
N LEU A 5 -11.95 41.78 -24.64
CA LEU A 5 -11.63 41.29 -23.31
C LEU A 5 -10.75 40.04 -23.48
N ILE A 6 -9.47 40.14 -23.11
CA ILE A 6 -8.61 38.99 -22.93
C ILE A 6 -8.84 38.50 -21.50
N GLY A 7 -9.55 37.38 -21.36
CA GLY A 7 -9.65 36.67 -20.08
C GLY A 7 -8.33 35.95 -19.83
N LEU A 8 -7.60 36.35 -18.78
CA LEU A 8 -6.53 35.54 -18.21
C LEU A 8 -7.16 34.31 -17.55
N LEU A 9 -6.98 33.14 -18.17
CA LEU A 9 -7.08 31.86 -17.47
C LEU A 9 -5.90 31.79 -16.50
N ALA A 10 -6.14 32.09 -15.22
CA ALA A 10 -5.19 31.76 -14.18
C ALA A 10 -5.10 30.23 -14.11
N ALA A 11 -3.94 29.66 -14.43
CA ALA A 11 -3.64 28.28 -14.12
C ALA A 11 -3.74 28.15 -12.60
N VAL A 12 -4.76 27.43 -12.11
CA VAL A 12 -4.88 27.10 -10.70
C VAL A 12 -3.78 26.08 -10.41
N CYS A 13 -2.68 26.54 -9.81
CA CYS A 13 -1.74 25.63 -9.18
C CYS A 13 -2.49 24.93 -8.04
N LEU A 14 -2.74 23.63 -8.17
CA LEU A 14 -3.26 22.81 -7.08
C LEU A 14 -2.12 22.64 -6.06
N TYR A 15 -2.27 23.27 -4.91
CA TYR A 15 -1.38 23.04 -3.77
C TYR A 15 -1.78 21.72 -3.11
N ALA A 16 -0.80 20.98 -2.58
CA ALA A 16 -1.08 19.79 -1.80
C ALA A 16 -1.77 20.22 -0.48
N GLY A 17 -3.09 20.07 -0.43
CA GLY A 17 -3.92 20.57 0.65
C GLY A 17 -4.95 19.57 1.17
N GLU A 18 -5.55 19.94 2.30
CA GLU A 18 -6.57 19.12 2.96
C GLU A 18 -7.84 18.94 2.11
N PRO A 19 -8.36 19.96 1.40
CA PRO A 19 -9.54 19.79 0.54
C PRO A 19 -9.35 18.72 -0.54
N GLU A 20 -8.18 18.66 -1.16
CA GLU A 20 -7.82 17.67 -2.17
C GLU A 20 -7.75 16.27 -1.55
N ALA A 21 -7.10 16.14 -0.39
CA ALA A 21 -7.01 14.88 0.34
C ALA A 21 -8.40 14.36 0.75
N LEU A 22 -9.25 15.22 1.31
CA LEU A 22 -10.61 14.87 1.73
C LEU A 22 -11.50 14.49 0.54
N LYS A 23 -11.35 15.14 -0.62
CA LYS A 23 -12.06 14.76 -1.84
C LYS A 23 -11.65 13.36 -2.31
N ILE A 24 -10.35 13.06 -2.29
CA ILE A 24 -9.85 11.73 -2.67
C ILE A 24 -10.32 10.67 -1.65
N ASP A 25 -10.29 10.97 -0.35
CA ASP A 25 -10.85 10.10 0.69
C ASP A 25 -12.32 9.76 0.45
N ALA A 26 -13.13 10.78 0.13
CA ALA A 26 -14.55 10.59 -0.19
C ALA A 26 -14.75 9.74 -1.45
N ASP A 27 -13.95 9.98 -2.49
CA ASP A 27 -13.97 9.19 -3.73
C ASP A 27 -13.62 7.71 -3.48
N ILE A 28 -12.63 7.43 -2.64
CA ILE A 28 -12.25 6.05 -2.27
C ILE A 28 -13.43 5.34 -1.61
N ARG A 29 -14.09 6.02 -0.68
CA ARG A 29 -15.25 5.48 0.05
C ARG A 29 -16.44 5.22 -0.84
N ASP A 30 -16.73 6.15 -1.74
CA ASP A 30 -17.88 6.06 -2.64
C ASP A 30 -17.69 4.97 -3.70
N ARG A 31 -16.48 4.85 -4.27
CA ARG A 31 -16.28 4.08 -5.50
C ARG A 31 -15.24 2.98 -5.40
N HIS A 32 -14.28 3.04 -4.50
CA HIS A 32 -13.14 2.08 -4.44
C HIS A 32 -13.23 1.08 -3.30
N MET A 33 -14.26 1.13 -2.45
CA MET A 33 -14.47 0.17 -1.36
C MET A 33 -15.85 -0.51 -1.40
N PRO A 34 -16.28 -1.09 -2.54
CA PRO A 34 -17.64 -1.62 -2.70
C PRO A 34 -18.00 -2.70 -1.67
N TYR A 35 -16.99 -3.40 -1.12
CA TYR A 35 -17.15 -4.44 -0.12
C TYR A 35 -16.28 -4.23 1.13
N LEU A 36 -15.91 -2.97 1.41
CA LEU A 36 -14.95 -2.56 2.46
C LEU A 36 -13.49 -2.96 2.19
N MET A 37 -13.18 -3.35 0.96
CA MET A 37 -11.84 -3.67 0.49
C MET A 37 -11.57 -2.83 -0.74
N VAL A 38 -10.33 -2.36 -0.88
CA VAL A 38 -9.92 -1.52 -2.00
C VAL A 38 -9.98 -2.31 -3.31
N MET A 39 -10.70 -1.79 -4.30
CA MET A 39 -10.82 -2.32 -5.67
C MET A 39 -10.93 -1.15 -6.64
N ASP A 40 -10.41 -1.32 -7.86
CA ASP A 40 -10.46 -0.26 -8.86
C ASP A 40 -11.76 -0.38 -9.70
N PRO A 41 -12.58 0.69 -9.79
CA PRO A 41 -13.76 0.71 -10.64
C PRO A 41 -13.40 0.83 -12.12
N VAL A 42 -14.09 0.04 -12.95
CA VAL A 42 -14.04 0.08 -14.42
C VAL A 42 -15.23 0.88 -14.95
N PHE A 43 -14.98 1.83 -15.81
CA PHE A 43 -15.99 2.72 -16.38
C PHE A 43 -16.27 2.39 -17.84
N GLU A 44 -17.48 2.71 -18.27
CA GLU A 44 -17.96 2.45 -19.63
C GLU A 44 -17.08 3.07 -20.72
N ALA A 45 -16.52 4.25 -20.44
CA ALA A 45 -15.59 4.99 -21.30
C ALA A 45 -14.70 5.90 -20.45
N ALA A 46 -13.61 6.42 -21.02
CA ALA A 46 -12.64 7.23 -20.30
C ALA A 46 -13.20 8.54 -19.72
N ASP A 47 -14.21 9.11 -20.37
CA ASP A 47 -14.95 10.31 -19.97
C ASP A 47 -16.26 10.01 -19.24
N SER A 48 -16.58 8.73 -19.03
CA SER A 48 -17.80 8.30 -18.34
C SER A 48 -17.66 8.34 -16.82
N THR A 49 -18.78 8.59 -16.14
CA THR A 49 -18.95 8.41 -14.69
C THR A 49 -19.72 7.13 -14.36
N ASN A 50 -20.14 6.36 -15.36
CA ASN A 50 -20.88 5.11 -15.20
C ASN A 50 -19.91 3.94 -14.95
N ILE A 51 -20.03 3.31 -13.77
CA ILE A 51 -19.24 2.13 -13.40
C ILE A 51 -19.91 0.89 -13.99
N VAL A 52 -19.15 0.10 -14.73
CA VAL A 52 -19.60 -1.13 -15.41
C VAL A 52 -18.91 -2.39 -14.87
N GLY A 53 -18.01 -2.24 -13.90
CA GLY A 53 -17.31 -3.36 -13.27
C GLY A 53 -16.27 -2.91 -12.26
N TYR A 54 -15.58 -3.89 -11.71
CA TYR A 54 -14.44 -3.73 -10.81
C TYR A 54 -13.32 -4.68 -11.22
N THR A 55 -12.07 -4.26 -10.98
CA THR A 55 -10.85 -4.93 -11.44
C THR A 55 -9.75 -4.81 -10.37
N ARG A 56 -8.61 -5.47 -10.60
CA ARG A 56 -7.42 -5.46 -9.75
C ARG A 56 -7.71 -5.90 -8.32
N CYS A 57 -8.65 -6.82 -8.19
CA CYS A 57 -9.06 -7.40 -6.93
C CYS A 57 -7.91 -8.17 -6.28
N GLY A 58 -7.01 -8.75 -7.07
CA GLY A 58 -5.85 -9.52 -6.61
C GLY A 58 -4.93 -8.78 -5.63
N ASP A 59 -4.97 -7.45 -5.57
CA ASP A 59 -4.19 -6.65 -4.62
C ASP A 59 -5.04 -5.89 -3.58
N SER A 60 -6.30 -6.31 -3.40
CA SER A 60 -7.21 -5.68 -2.44
C SER A 60 -6.66 -5.69 -1.02
N ALA A 61 -6.02 -6.78 -0.58
CA ALA A 61 -5.49 -6.89 0.78
C ALA A 61 -4.39 -5.85 1.06
N ILE A 62 -3.37 -5.77 0.19
CA ILE A 62 -2.27 -4.82 0.35
C ILE A 62 -2.78 -3.37 0.34
N TRP A 63 -3.68 -3.02 -0.59
CA TRP A 63 -4.19 -1.65 -0.70
C TRP A 63 -5.17 -1.28 0.41
N THR A 64 -5.97 -2.23 0.91
CA THR A 64 -6.78 -2.02 2.12
C THR A 64 -5.89 -1.77 3.34
N GLY A 65 -4.73 -2.42 3.45
CA GLY A 65 -3.73 -2.13 4.46
C GLY A 65 -3.13 -0.72 4.34
N HIS A 66 -2.79 -0.27 3.13
CA HIS A 66 -2.31 1.10 2.90
C HIS A 66 -3.40 2.14 3.21
N TYR A 67 -4.66 1.86 2.85
CA TYR A 67 -5.79 2.71 3.19
C TYR A 67 -5.99 2.80 4.70
N LEU A 68 -5.92 1.67 5.43
CA LEU A 68 -5.96 1.65 6.90
C LEU A 68 -4.86 2.53 7.51
N ALA A 69 -3.63 2.48 6.97
CA ALA A 69 -2.56 3.37 7.42
C ALA A 69 -2.92 4.84 7.18
N ALA A 70 -3.40 5.19 5.99
CA ALA A 70 -3.77 6.57 5.63
C ALA A 70 -4.85 7.12 6.58
N GLN A 71 -5.91 6.34 6.84
CA GLN A 71 -6.99 6.76 7.74
C GLN A 71 -6.54 6.82 9.21
N SER A 72 -5.58 5.98 9.62
CA SER A 72 -5.00 6.03 10.96
C SER A 72 -4.22 7.33 11.20
N TYR A 73 -3.44 7.77 10.21
CA TYR A 73 -2.78 9.07 10.23
C TYR A 73 -3.78 10.23 10.18
N ARG A 74 -4.79 10.17 9.30
CA ARG A 74 -5.88 11.16 9.24
C ARG A 74 -6.59 11.30 10.59
N TRP A 75 -6.96 10.18 11.22
CA TRP A 75 -7.57 10.19 12.55
C TRP A 75 -6.67 10.88 13.57
N ASN A 76 -5.37 10.58 13.58
CA ASN A 76 -4.47 11.15 14.57
C ASN A 76 -4.39 12.69 14.47
N VAL A 77 -4.28 13.22 13.25
CA VAL A 77 -4.11 14.66 13.01
C VAL A 77 -5.42 15.45 13.04
N THR A 78 -6.54 14.86 12.63
CA THR A 78 -7.83 15.57 12.53
C THR A 78 -8.82 15.25 13.65
N ARG A 79 -8.69 14.07 14.27
CA ARG A 79 -9.70 13.47 15.16
C ARG A 79 -11.11 13.39 14.54
N SER A 80 -11.19 13.35 13.20
CA SER A 80 -12.46 13.25 12.48
C SER A 80 -13.14 11.91 12.79
N PRO A 81 -14.41 11.90 13.26
CA PRO A 81 -15.18 10.67 13.44
C PRO A 81 -15.30 9.83 12.16
N GLU A 82 -15.30 10.49 11.00
CA GLU A 82 -15.30 9.83 9.69
C GLU A 82 -14.00 9.03 9.47
N ALA A 83 -12.85 9.58 9.85
CA ALA A 83 -11.58 8.85 9.73
C ALA A 83 -11.55 7.61 10.62
N LEU A 84 -12.11 7.68 11.84
CA LEU A 84 -12.25 6.52 12.72
C LEU A 84 -13.22 5.47 12.15
N ALA A 85 -14.35 5.90 11.57
CA ALA A 85 -15.26 5.00 10.87
C ALA A 85 -14.57 4.29 9.69
N ASN A 86 -13.78 5.02 8.91
CA ASN A 86 -13.02 4.45 7.80
C ASN A 86 -11.93 3.46 8.28
N VAL A 87 -11.26 3.74 9.41
CA VAL A 87 -10.35 2.78 10.07
C VAL A 87 -11.10 1.48 10.42
N MET A 88 -12.26 1.57 11.06
CA MET A 88 -13.05 0.41 11.45
C MET A 88 -13.56 -0.38 10.24
N ASP A 89 -13.93 0.29 9.16
CA ASP A 89 -14.35 -0.36 7.93
C ASP A 89 -13.20 -1.07 7.21
N ALA A 90 -12.02 -0.48 7.16
CA ALA A 90 -10.83 -1.14 6.61
C ALA A 90 -10.44 -2.37 7.43
N LEU A 91 -10.50 -2.29 8.77
CA LEU A 91 -10.32 -3.45 9.66
C LEU A 91 -11.38 -4.52 9.41
N ASN A 92 -12.63 -4.13 9.17
CA ASN A 92 -13.70 -5.05 8.79
C ASN A 92 -13.43 -5.72 7.45
N GLY A 93 -12.98 -4.98 6.43
CA GLY A 93 -12.54 -5.54 5.15
C GLY A 93 -11.46 -6.61 5.33
N ILE A 94 -10.41 -6.30 6.10
CA ILE A 94 -9.33 -7.26 6.41
C ILE A 94 -9.86 -8.49 7.16
N ARG A 95 -10.80 -8.32 8.10
CA ARG A 95 -11.47 -9.46 8.76
C ARG A 95 -12.19 -10.33 7.74
N LYS A 96 -12.97 -9.75 6.81
CA LYS A 96 -13.67 -10.51 5.77
C LYS A 96 -12.71 -11.34 4.91
N LEU A 97 -11.53 -10.78 4.59
CA LEU A 97 -10.47 -11.49 3.85
C LEU A 97 -9.93 -12.72 4.58
N LEU A 98 -10.00 -12.77 5.91
CA LEU A 98 -9.62 -13.93 6.72
C LEU A 98 -10.80 -14.89 6.92
N ASP A 99 -11.97 -14.35 7.30
CA ASP A 99 -13.15 -15.16 7.63
C ASP A 99 -13.62 -15.99 6.43
N VAL A 100 -13.53 -15.43 5.21
CA VAL A 100 -13.96 -16.11 3.99
C VAL A 100 -13.21 -17.41 3.72
N THR A 101 -11.97 -17.54 4.23
CA THR A 101 -11.14 -18.73 3.99
C THR A 101 -11.41 -19.86 4.98
N GLY A 102 -12.01 -19.55 6.14
CA GLY A 102 -12.33 -20.49 7.20
C GLY A 102 -11.13 -21.08 7.96
N VAL A 103 -9.90 -20.73 7.59
CA VAL A 103 -8.66 -21.33 8.15
C VAL A 103 -7.57 -20.30 8.48
N ASP A 104 -7.94 -19.03 8.63
CA ASP A 104 -7.04 -17.92 9.01
C ASP A 104 -5.89 -17.63 8.02
N VAL A 105 -5.92 -18.21 6.82
CA VAL A 105 -5.10 -17.75 5.70
C VAL A 105 -5.76 -16.50 5.10
N LEU A 106 -4.95 -15.51 4.73
CA LEU A 106 -5.43 -14.28 4.12
C LEU A 106 -5.79 -14.56 2.66
N SER A 107 -6.99 -14.19 2.22
CA SER A 107 -7.34 -14.14 0.80
C SER A 107 -6.80 -12.87 0.13
N ARG A 108 -6.63 -12.90 -1.20
CA ARG A 108 -6.25 -11.70 -1.98
C ARG A 108 -7.40 -10.70 -2.03
N CYS A 109 -8.59 -11.23 -2.31
CA CYS A 109 -9.85 -10.50 -2.25
C CYS A 109 -11.05 -11.41 -2.07
N ALA A 110 -12.17 -10.81 -1.66
CA ALA A 110 -13.46 -11.48 -1.48
C ALA A 110 -14.61 -10.59 -1.99
N VAL A 111 -15.60 -11.19 -2.62
CA VAL A 111 -16.78 -10.52 -3.21
C VAL A 111 -18.02 -11.33 -2.84
N PRO A 112 -19.15 -10.71 -2.47
CA PRO A 112 -20.42 -11.43 -2.32
C PRO A 112 -20.76 -12.24 -3.57
N ALA A 113 -21.17 -13.50 -3.40
CA ALA A 113 -21.45 -14.38 -4.54
C ALA A 113 -22.65 -13.92 -5.38
N ASP A 114 -23.55 -13.13 -4.79
CA ASP A 114 -24.71 -12.51 -5.42
C ASP A 114 -24.45 -11.09 -5.95
N SER A 115 -23.21 -10.61 -5.90
CA SER A 115 -22.84 -9.33 -6.50
C SER A 115 -22.94 -9.36 -8.03
N ASP A 116 -23.48 -8.29 -8.61
CA ASP A 116 -23.48 -8.03 -10.05
C ASP A 116 -22.05 -8.02 -10.65
N TRP A 117 -21.04 -7.71 -9.83
CA TRP A 117 -19.63 -7.64 -10.23
C TRP A 117 -18.86 -8.96 -10.07
N ALA A 118 -19.43 -9.94 -9.36
CA ALA A 118 -18.72 -11.16 -8.97
C ALA A 118 -18.16 -11.92 -10.18
N THR A 119 -18.95 -12.08 -11.25
CA THR A 119 -18.51 -12.85 -12.42
C THR A 119 -17.33 -12.20 -13.14
N GLY A 120 -17.38 -10.87 -13.32
CA GLY A 120 -16.31 -10.12 -13.97
C GLY A 120 -15.01 -10.19 -13.17
N ILE A 121 -15.09 -9.89 -11.88
CA ILE A 121 -13.93 -9.92 -10.97
C ILE A 121 -13.33 -11.32 -10.90
N MET A 122 -14.15 -12.37 -10.70
CA MET A 122 -13.64 -13.74 -10.57
C MET A 122 -13.07 -14.29 -11.89
N SER A 123 -13.53 -13.81 -13.04
CA SER A 123 -12.94 -14.16 -14.33
C SER A 123 -11.51 -13.61 -14.45
N GLU A 124 -11.30 -12.36 -14.05
CA GLU A 124 -9.98 -11.72 -14.03
C GLU A 124 -9.02 -12.42 -13.07
N GLU A 125 -9.49 -12.74 -11.87
CA GLU A 125 -8.69 -13.36 -10.80
C GLU A 125 -8.57 -14.88 -10.92
N SER A 126 -9.03 -15.48 -12.03
CA SER A 126 -9.14 -16.94 -12.20
C SER A 126 -7.81 -17.68 -11.99
N ALA A 127 -6.68 -17.06 -12.36
CA ALA A 127 -5.33 -17.60 -12.15
C ALA A 127 -4.94 -17.75 -10.65
N HIS A 128 -5.63 -17.08 -9.74
CA HIS A 128 -5.38 -17.16 -8.30
C HIS A 128 -6.20 -18.26 -7.60
N GLY A 129 -7.02 -18.98 -8.36
CA GLY A 129 -7.90 -20.04 -7.85
C GLY A 129 -9.07 -19.45 -7.07
N ILE A 130 -10.25 -19.49 -7.69
CA ILE A 130 -11.49 -18.98 -7.10
C ILE A 130 -12.11 -20.04 -6.20
N ARG A 131 -12.49 -19.64 -5.00
CA ARG A 131 -13.11 -20.48 -3.97
C ARG A 131 -14.39 -19.83 -3.47
N SER A 132 -15.25 -20.63 -2.86
CA SER A 132 -16.41 -20.13 -2.12
C SER A 132 -16.10 -20.08 -0.62
N GLY A 133 -16.66 -19.11 0.07
CA GLY A 133 -16.61 -18.99 1.52
C GLY A 133 -17.92 -18.40 2.06
N VAL A 134 -17.99 -18.28 3.39
CA VAL A 134 -19.12 -17.65 4.07
C VAL A 134 -18.58 -16.59 5.02
N VAL A 135 -19.14 -15.38 4.93
CA VAL A 135 -18.82 -14.26 5.81
C VAL A 135 -20.14 -13.69 6.32
N ASP A 136 -20.28 -13.56 7.64
CA ASP A 136 -21.48 -13.01 8.29
C ASP A 136 -22.82 -13.66 7.82
N GLY A 137 -22.77 -14.97 7.50
CA GLY A 137 -23.92 -15.72 7.00
C GLY A 137 -24.24 -15.55 5.50
N GLN A 138 -23.49 -14.72 4.78
CA GLN A 138 -23.61 -14.52 3.33
C GLN A 138 -22.55 -15.31 2.58
N SER A 139 -22.90 -15.84 1.40
CA SER A 139 -21.96 -16.54 0.52
C SER A 139 -21.07 -15.54 -0.21
N TYR A 140 -19.76 -15.82 -0.24
CA TYR A 140 -18.75 -15.03 -0.93
C TYR A 140 -17.96 -15.92 -1.90
N LEU A 141 -17.44 -15.31 -2.96
CA LEU A 141 -16.37 -15.83 -3.79
C LEU A 141 -15.07 -15.11 -3.42
N TRP A 142 -13.96 -15.83 -3.39
CA TRP A 142 -12.67 -15.25 -3.04
C TRP A 142 -11.52 -15.83 -3.85
N ALA A 143 -10.52 -14.98 -4.09
CA ALA A 143 -9.29 -15.32 -4.80
C ALA A 143 -8.19 -15.70 -3.80
N GLY A 144 -7.60 -16.89 -3.99
CA GLY A 144 -6.50 -17.38 -3.15
C GLY A 144 -5.14 -17.14 -3.78
N ASN A 145 -4.23 -18.12 -3.71
CA ASN A 145 -2.86 -18.00 -4.21
C ASN A 145 -2.17 -16.72 -3.68
N THR A 146 -2.35 -16.46 -2.38
CA THR A 146 -1.96 -15.22 -1.72
C THR A 146 -0.45 -15.10 -1.64
N SER A 147 0.10 -13.97 -2.08
CA SER A 147 1.53 -13.66 -1.98
C SER A 147 1.85 -12.85 -0.72
N ARG A 148 3.15 -12.66 -0.43
CA ARG A 148 3.65 -12.01 0.79
C ARG A 148 3.35 -10.51 0.86
N ASP A 149 3.19 -9.88 -0.30
CA ASP A 149 2.80 -8.49 -0.47
C ASP A 149 1.48 -8.18 0.26
N GLN A 150 0.48 -9.06 0.13
CA GLN A 150 -0.83 -8.93 0.78
C GLN A 150 -0.68 -8.84 2.31
N TYR A 151 0.10 -9.75 2.89
CA TYR A 151 0.42 -9.73 4.31
C TYR A 151 1.25 -8.49 4.71
N SER A 152 2.26 -8.11 3.92
CA SER A 152 3.11 -6.95 4.22
C SER A 152 2.29 -5.65 4.27
N GLY A 153 1.39 -5.45 3.30
CA GLY A 153 0.47 -4.32 3.27
C GLY A 153 -0.51 -4.30 4.43
N VAL A 154 -1.14 -5.45 4.72
CA VAL A 154 -2.05 -5.56 5.87
C VAL A 154 -1.31 -5.26 7.17
N PHE A 155 -0.14 -5.85 7.41
CA PHE A 155 0.63 -5.60 8.63
C PHE A 155 1.15 -4.17 8.75
N PHE A 156 1.45 -3.50 7.63
CA PHE A 156 1.74 -2.07 7.61
C PHE A 156 0.55 -1.24 8.12
N GLY A 157 -0.65 -1.47 7.56
CA GLY A 157 -1.89 -0.83 8.02
C GLY A 157 -2.18 -1.08 9.49
N LEU A 158 -2.12 -2.34 9.92
CA LEU A 158 -2.35 -2.73 11.31
C LEU A 158 -1.34 -2.09 12.27
N THR A 159 -0.08 -1.96 11.87
CA THR A 159 0.96 -1.31 12.68
C THR A 159 0.72 0.19 12.80
N ALA A 160 0.34 0.87 11.72
CA ALA A 160 -0.04 2.27 11.76
C ALA A 160 -1.27 2.50 12.67
N ALA A 161 -2.31 1.67 12.54
CA ALA A 161 -3.50 1.74 13.39
C ALA A 161 -3.16 1.56 14.88
N TRP A 162 -2.37 0.54 15.21
CA TRP A 162 -1.91 0.30 16.59
C TRP A 162 -1.12 1.48 17.17
N ASN A 163 -0.30 2.13 16.35
CA ASN A 163 0.55 3.24 16.78
C ASN A 163 -0.22 4.55 16.98
N LEU A 164 -1.22 4.82 16.13
CA LEU A 164 -1.75 6.16 15.94
C LEU A 164 -3.18 6.33 16.45
N VAL A 165 -3.93 5.23 16.56
CA VAL A 165 -5.33 5.24 16.96
C VAL A 165 -5.44 4.81 18.42
N ASP A 166 -5.59 5.79 19.30
CA ASP A 166 -5.79 5.58 20.74
C ASP A 166 -7.26 5.24 21.03
N ASP A 167 -7.68 4.06 20.58
CA ASP A 167 -9.02 3.50 20.79
C ASP A 167 -8.92 1.99 21.08
N GLN A 168 -9.52 1.55 22.19
CA GLN A 168 -9.41 0.17 22.65
C GLN A 168 -10.07 -0.82 21.68
N LEU A 169 -11.19 -0.46 21.04
CA LEU A 169 -11.84 -1.32 20.06
C LEU A 169 -10.94 -1.52 18.85
N VAL A 170 -10.27 -0.46 18.38
CA VAL A 170 -9.29 -0.57 17.29
C VAL A 170 -8.12 -1.47 17.67
N HIS A 171 -7.58 -1.34 18.90
CA HIS A 171 -6.51 -2.23 19.38
C HIS A 171 -6.97 -3.69 19.50
N ASP A 172 -8.19 -3.94 19.95
CA ASP A 172 -8.76 -5.29 20.04
C ASP A 172 -8.87 -5.93 18.64
N TRP A 173 -9.34 -5.18 17.65
CA TRP A 173 -9.41 -5.63 16.25
C TRP A 173 -8.03 -5.90 15.66
N VAL A 174 -7.08 -4.98 15.83
CA VAL A 174 -5.70 -5.18 15.36
C VAL A 174 -5.07 -6.41 16.00
N SER A 175 -5.22 -6.58 17.31
CA SER A 175 -4.68 -7.72 18.05
C SER A 175 -5.29 -9.04 17.58
N MET A 176 -6.61 -9.08 17.35
CA MET A 176 -7.32 -10.23 16.82
C MET A 176 -6.80 -10.62 15.42
N LEU A 177 -6.74 -9.66 14.48
CA LEU A 177 -6.33 -9.93 13.10
C LEU A 177 -4.85 -10.35 13.02
N ALA A 178 -3.96 -9.61 13.67
CA ALA A 178 -2.54 -9.93 13.70
C ALA A 178 -2.27 -11.29 14.35
N THR A 179 -2.99 -11.62 15.44
CA THR A 179 -2.83 -12.91 16.13
C THR A 179 -3.25 -14.08 15.25
N ARG A 180 -4.38 -13.99 14.54
CA ARG A 180 -4.87 -15.05 13.63
C ARG A 180 -3.86 -15.32 12.51
N MET A 181 -3.45 -14.27 11.80
CA MET A 181 -2.48 -14.40 10.70
C MET A 181 -1.12 -14.91 11.18
N LEU A 182 -0.58 -14.38 12.28
CA LEU A 182 0.72 -14.84 12.79
C LEU A 182 0.68 -16.27 13.32
N ASN A 183 -0.39 -16.68 13.99
CA ASN A 183 -0.54 -18.08 14.39
C ASN A 183 -0.54 -18.98 13.17
N ASN A 184 -1.36 -18.67 12.16
CA ASN A 184 -1.41 -19.43 10.92
C ASN A 184 -0.02 -19.53 10.26
N LEU A 185 0.72 -18.43 10.15
CA LEU A 185 2.08 -18.43 9.58
C LEU A 185 3.07 -19.25 10.43
N LEU A 186 3.07 -19.10 11.76
CA LEU A 186 3.98 -19.81 12.64
C LEU A 186 3.70 -21.33 12.67
N ASP A 187 2.42 -21.71 12.71
CA ASP A 187 1.99 -23.12 12.75
C ASP A 187 2.34 -23.84 11.44
N HIS A 188 2.40 -23.10 10.32
CA HIS A 188 2.82 -23.63 9.02
C HIS A 188 4.29 -23.33 8.67
N GLY A 189 5.11 -22.96 9.66
CA GLY A 189 6.56 -22.77 9.45
C GLY A 189 6.88 -21.70 8.42
N TRP A 190 6.13 -20.58 8.44
CA TRP A 190 6.25 -19.44 7.53
C TRP A 190 5.89 -19.72 6.06
N LEU A 191 5.15 -20.80 5.81
CA LEU A 191 4.53 -21.10 4.53
C LEU A 191 3.11 -20.55 4.51
N VAL A 192 2.73 -19.87 3.43
CA VAL A 192 1.31 -19.52 3.19
C VAL A 192 0.66 -20.71 2.53
N ARG A 193 -0.16 -21.43 3.30
CA ARG A 193 -0.84 -22.65 2.86
C ARG A 193 -2.33 -22.38 2.63
N MET A 194 -2.79 -22.64 1.41
CA MET A 194 -4.20 -22.56 1.06
C MET A 194 -5.00 -23.68 1.74
N PRO A 195 -6.35 -23.58 1.86
CA PRO A 195 -7.17 -24.56 2.56
C PRO A 195 -7.03 -25.99 2.01
N GLU A 196 -6.75 -26.14 0.72
CA GLU A 196 -6.58 -27.43 0.05
C GLU A 196 -5.19 -28.04 0.26
N GLY A 197 -4.28 -27.30 0.89
CA GLY A 197 -2.93 -27.74 1.21
C GLY A 197 -1.83 -27.19 0.31
N ASP A 198 -2.17 -26.55 -0.82
CA ASP A 198 -1.18 -25.93 -1.71
C ASP A 198 -0.44 -24.77 -1.04
N ILE A 199 0.85 -24.62 -1.36
CA ILE A 199 1.66 -23.52 -0.85
C ILE A 199 1.70 -22.42 -1.91
N SER A 200 1.15 -21.25 -1.59
CA SER A 200 1.17 -20.10 -2.51
C SER A 200 2.48 -19.32 -2.45
N THR A 201 3.07 -19.19 -1.27
CA THR A 201 4.34 -18.49 -1.06
C THR A 201 5.00 -18.86 0.28
N THR A 202 6.20 -18.32 0.53
CA THR A 202 6.97 -18.57 1.76
C THR A 202 7.76 -17.35 2.23
N PHE A 203 7.78 -17.10 3.54
CA PHE A 203 8.60 -16.05 4.17
C PHE A 203 9.98 -16.54 4.62
N LEU A 204 10.35 -17.81 4.39
CA LEU A 204 11.57 -18.41 4.96
C LEU A 204 12.89 -17.69 4.59
N ALA A 205 12.94 -17.05 3.43
CA ALA A 205 14.11 -16.28 2.98
C ALA A 205 13.99 -14.77 3.25
N ARG A 206 13.01 -14.34 4.06
CA ARG A 206 12.68 -12.93 4.32
C ARG A 206 12.63 -12.64 5.81
N PRO A 207 13.78 -12.67 6.52
CA PRO A 207 13.83 -12.34 7.94
C PRO A 207 13.33 -10.91 8.22
N ASP A 208 13.53 -9.97 7.29
CA ASP A 208 13.00 -8.61 7.30
C ASP A 208 11.47 -8.61 7.44
N GLN A 209 10.78 -9.41 6.61
CA GLN A 209 9.32 -9.53 6.64
C GLN A 209 8.87 -10.31 7.88
N GLN A 210 9.48 -11.46 8.18
CA GLN A 210 9.12 -12.27 9.35
C GLN A 210 9.21 -11.45 10.66
N LEU A 211 10.29 -10.67 10.82
CA LEU A 211 10.49 -9.81 11.97
C LEU A 211 9.52 -8.63 11.99
N SER A 212 9.25 -8.00 10.83
CA SER A 212 8.23 -6.94 10.67
C SER A 212 6.86 -7.40 11.16
N LEU A 213 6.43 -8.60 10.77
CA LEU A 213 5.14 -9.15 11.18
C LEU A 213 5.13 -9.49 12.69
N LEU A 214 6.17 -10.17 13.19
CA LEU A 214 6.30 -10.50 14.62
C LEU A 214 6.43 -9.27 15.52
N LYS A 215 6.91 -8.14 14.97
CA LYS A 215 7.07 -6.87 15.67
C LYS A 215 5.74 -6.30 16.12
N LEU A 216 4.71 -6.36 15.27
CA LEU A 216 3.35 -6.02 15.66
C LEU A 216 2.82 -7.05 16.68
N GLY A 217 2.98 -8.34 16.37
CA GLY A 217 2.50 -9.43 17.21
C GLY A 217 2.97 -9.34 18.67
N ARG A 218 4.26 -9.10 18.91
CA ARG A 218 4.80 -8.98 20.28
C ARG A 218 4.25 -7.77 21.03
N ARG A 219 3.77 -6.74 20.35
CA ARG A 219 3.20 -5.55 20.98
C ARG A 219 1.73 -5.73 21.33
N CYS A 220 0.95 -6.31 20.41
CA CYS A 220 -0.48 -6.52 20.65
C CYS A 220 -0.78 -7.77 21.48
N ASN A 221 0.09 -8.79 21.42
CA ASN A 221 -0.05 -10.04 22.16
C ASN A 221 1.33 -10.59 22.61
N PRO A 222 1.99 -9.92 23.58
CA PRO A 222 3.34 -10.27 24.03
C PRO A 222 3.43 -11.69 24.58
N LYS A 223 2.39 -12.17 25.28
CA LYS A 223 2.35 -13.53 25.83
C LYS A 223 2.54 -14.60 24.76
N ARG A 224 2.05 -14.36 23.53
CA ARG A 224 2.13 -15.32 22.41
C ARG A 224 3.37 -15.15 21.55
N PHE A 225 3.79 -13.91 21.29
CA PHE A 225 4.76 -13.62 20.21
C PHE A 225 6.11 -13.08 20.68
N GLU A 226 6.26 -12.65 21.95
CA GLU A 226 7.52 -12.09 22.45
C GLU A 226 8.69 -13.08 22.32
N SER A 227 8.46 -14.36 22.65
CA SER A 227 9.48 -15.40 22.52
C SER A 227 9.85 -15.67 21.06
N ALA A 228 8.87 -15.73 20.15
CA ALA A 228 9.11 -15.98 18.74
C ALA A 228 9.91 -14.83 18.11
N TYR A 229 9.54 -13.58 18.41
CA TYR A 229 10.28 -12.41 17.98
C TYR A 229 11.72 -12.42 18.50
N LYS A 230 11.92 -12.58 19.81
CA LYS A 230 13.28 -12.55 20.40
C LYS A 230 14.18 -13.63 19.81
N SER A 231 13.66 -14.85 19.66
CA SER A 231 14.41 -15.96 19.05
C SER A 231 14.84 -15.62 17.62
N LEU A 232 13.91 -15.15 16.78
CA LEU A 232 14.23 -14.81 15.40
C LEU A 232 15.13 -13.58 15.29
N ALA A 233 14.90 -12.55 16.10
CA ALA A 233 15.69 -11.31 16.08
C ALA A 233 17.15 -11.58 16.48
N ASN A 234 17.38 -12.43 17.48
CA ASN A 234 18.72 -12.84 17.87
C ASN A 234 19.41 -13.74 16.83
N LEU A 235 18.65 -14.60 16.14
CA LEU A 235 19.19 -15.54 15.16
C LEU A 235 19.46 -14.90 13.79
N ALA A 236 18.60 -13.98 13.36
CA ALA A 236 18.53 -13.51 11.98
C ALA A 236 18.35 -11.98 11.85
N GLY A 237 18.31 -11.23 12.94
CA GLY A 237 18.17 -9.76 12.86
C GLY A 237 19.27 -9.10 12.02
N TYR A 238 20.50 -9.57 12.15
CA TYR A 238 21.66 -9.09 11.39
C TYR A 238 21.64 -9.47 9.90
N THR A 239 20.78 -10.41 9.48
CA THR A 239 20.65 -10.81 8.07
C THR A 239 19.50 -10.11 7.35
N THR A 240 18.74 -9.24 8.03
CA THR A 240 17.66 -8.45 7.38
C THR A 240 18.16 -7.60 6.22
N VAL A 241 19.43 -7.16 6.23
CA VAL A 241 20.06 -6.44 5.11
C VAL A 241 20.28 -7.31 3.86
N VAL A 242 20.36 -8.64 3.99
CA VAL A 242 20.69 -9.55 2.87
C VAL A 242 19.66 -9.50 1.73
N PRO A 243 18.35 -9.70 1.98
CA PRO A 243 17.35 -9.58 0.90
C PRO A 243 17.40 -8.21 0.23
N ILE A 244 17.54 -7.14 1.01
CA ILE A 244 17.63 -5.77 0.50
C ILE A 244 18.85 -5.59 -0.40
N ALA A 245 20.03 -6.05 0.05
CA ALA A 245 21.27 -5.96 -0.72
C ALA A 245 21.21 -6.72 -2.05
N LEU A 246 20.37 -7.75 -2.17
CA LEU A 246 20.09 -8.46 -3.42
C LEU A 246 19.08 -7.69 -4.29
N GLU A 247 18.02 -7.15 -3.68
CA GLU A 247 16.96 -6.43 -4.40
C GLU A 247 17.48 -5.13 -5.04
N VAL A 248 18.38 -4.40 -4.36
CA VAL A 248 18.98 -3.16 -4.88
C VAL A 248 19.96 -3.38 -6.04
N GLN A 249 20.38 -4.62 -6.33
CA GLN A 249 21.22 -4.91 -7.51
C GLN A 249 20.48 -4.65 -8.82
N ASP A 250 19.15 -4.64 -8.79
CA ASP A 250 18.30 -4.29 -9.93
C ASP A 250 17.32 -3.19 -9.50
N PRO A 251 17.69 -1.90 -9.61
CA PRO A 251 16.81 -0.81 -9.17
C PRO A 251 15.64 -0.54 -10.14
N TYR A 252 15.49 -1.33 -11.21
CA TYR A 252 14.55 -1.04 -12.29
C TYR A 252 13.41 -2.07 -12.35
N ASN A 253 13.72 -3.36 -12.30
CA ASN A 253 12.72 -4.41 -12.47
C ASN A 253 12.03 -4.78 -11.16
N SER A 254 10.77 -5.19 -11.27
CA SER A 254 9.93 -5.57 -10.12
C SER A 254 9.95 -4.51 -9.02
N TYR A 255 9.85 -3.23 -9.41
CA TYR A 255 10.05 -2.08 -8.54
C TYR A 255 9.16 -2.09 -7.28
N PHE A 256 8.00 -2.76 -7.34
CA PHE A 256 7.11 -2.98 -6.20
C PHE A 256 7.83 -3.58 -4.97
N LYS A 257 8.94 -4.31 -5.16
CA LYS A 257 9.78 -4.81 -4.06
C LYS A 257 10.23 -3.68 -3.12
N PHE A 258 10.58 -2.51 -3.65
CA PHE A 258 10.97 -1.38 -2.82
C PHE A 258 9.79 -0.82 -2.02
N ASN A 259 8.57 -0.83 -2.57
CA ASN A 259 7.38 -0.50 -1.78
C ASN A 259 7.22 -1.46 -0.59
N LEU A 260 7.37 -2.77 -0.83
CA LEU A 260 7.31 -3.79 0.21
C LEU A 260 8.40 -3.64 1.26
N ASP A 261 9.62 -3.31 0.85
CA ASP A 261 10.74 -3.12 1.77
C ASP A 261 10.50 -1.89 2.65
N HIS A 262 10.06 -0.76 2.08
CA HIS A 262 9.77 0.46 2.85
C HIS A 262 8.70 0.22 3.92
N ILE A 263 7.59 -0.45 3.59
CA ILE A 263 6.53 -0.71 4.57
C ILE A 263 6.94 -1.73 5.65
N ASN A 264 7.80 -2.70 5.32
CA ASN A 264 8.33 -3.64 6.30
C ASN A 264 9.34 -2.97 7.23
N TYR A 265 10.22 -2.11 6.71
CA TYR A 265 11.14 -1.33 7.52
C TYR A 265 10.45 -0.27 8.37
N TYR A 266 9.35 0.33 7.88
CA TYR A 266 8.47 1.15 8.71
C TYR A 266 8.01 0.37 9.95
N ASN A 267 7.51 -0.86 9.81
CA ASN A 267 7.06 -1.67 10.94
C ASN A 267 8.20 -1.97 11.93
N LEU A 268 9.39 -2.33 11.40
CA LEU A 268 10.57 -2.64 12.20
C LEU A 268 11.07 -1.43 13.00
N LEU A 269 11.11 -0.25 12.38
CA LEU A 269 11.84 0.91 12.89
C LEU A 269 10.96 1.97 13.57
N THR A 270 9.63 1.94 13.41
CA THR A 270 8.71 2.86 14.11
C THR A 270 8.19 2.31 15.43
N SER A 271 8.81 1.26 15.95
CA SER A 271 8.46 0.69 17.26
C SER A 271 9.69 0.27 18.07
N GLY A 272 9.61 0.37 19.40
CA GLY A 272 10.78 0.25 20.28
C GLY A 272 11.51 -1.10 20.20
N ASP A 273 12.84 -1.07 20.25
CA ASP A 273 13.76 -2.21 20.28
C ASP A 273 14.94 -1.96 21.20
N SER A 274 15.69 -3.02 21.50
CA SER A 274 17.06 -2.84 21.98
C SER A 274 17.95 -2.24 20.88
N TRP A 275 18.87 -1.37 21.28
CA TRP A 275 19.71 -0.61 20.35
C TRP A 275 20.47 -1.50 19.34
N TRP A 276 20.96 -2.67 19.76
CA TRP A 276 21.73 -3.56 18.88
C TRP A 276 20.87 -4.29 17.84
N ILE A 277 19.59 -4.59 18.15
CA ILE A 277 18.67 -5.15 17.15
C ILE A 277 18.27 -4.05 16.17
N ARG A 278 17.94 -2.87 16.69
CA ARG A 278 17.58 -1.71 15.89
C ARG A 278 18.67 -1.36 14.87
N GLN A 279 19.94 -1.36 15.28
CA GLN A 279 21.06 -1.08 14.38
C GLN A 279 21.12 -2.01 13.16
N ASN A 280 20.76 -3.29 13.31
CA ASN A 280 20.71 -4.20 12.16
C ASN A 280 19.62 -3.79 11.15
N TYR A 281 18.48 -3.32 11.65
CA TYR A 281 17.39 -2.84 10.80
C TYR A 281 17.75 -1.50 10.16
N GLU A 282 18.36 -0.58 10.90
CA GLU A 282 18.84 0.71 10.35
C GLU A 282 19.82 0.47 9.18
N ASN A 283 20.79 -0.45 9.33
CA ASN A 283 21.72 -0.79 8.25
C ASN A 283 21.02 -1.26 6.96
N GLY A 284 19.95 -2.06 7.10
CA GLY A 284 19.17 -2.52 5.96
C GLY A 284 18.37 -1.40 5.31
N PHE A 285 17.76 -0.54 6.12
CA PHE A 285 17.02 0.62 5.63
C PHE A 285 17.94 1.63 4.94
N ASP A 286 19.16 1.84 5.43
CA ASP A 286 20.14 2.73 4.81
C ASP A 286 20.55 2.24 3.41
N VAL A 287 20.72 0.93 3.21
CA VAL A 287 20.99 0.33 1.88
C VAL A 287 19.81 0.56 0.94
N LEU A 288 18.58 0.35 1.43
CA LEU A 288 17.35 0.59 0.67
C LEU A 288 17.24 2.06 0.25
N ARG A 289 17.39 2.99 1.21
CA ARG A 289 17.23 4.43 0.97
C ARG A 289 18.31 5.01 0.09
N LYS A 290 19.56 4.60 0.26
CA LYS A 290 20.65 5.00 -0.64
C LYS A 290 20.41 4.63 -2.11
N THR A 291 19.58 3.61 -2.37
CA THR A 291 19.22 3.19 -3.73
C THR A 291 18.00 3.93 -4.27
N THR A 292 17.19 4.55 -3.41
CA THR A 292 15.84 5.04 -3.75
C THR A 292 15.60 6.49 -3.36
N ASP A 293 16.60 7.20 -2.84
CA ASP A 293 16.48 8.59 -2.35
C ASP A 293 16.45 9.63 -3.47
N ASP A 294 16.87 9.27 -4.68
CA ASP A 294 16.81 10.09 -5.88
C ASP A 294 15.67 9.68 -6.85
N HIS A 295 14.81 8.74 -6.46
CA HIS A 295 13.74 8.19 -7.31
C HIS A 295 12.45 9.05 -7.38
N ALA A 296 12.46 10.24 -6.78
CA ALA A 296 11.30 11.14 -6.70
C ALA A 296 10.01 10.42 -6.25
N ASN A 297 10.03 9.93 -5.01
CA ASN A 297 8.96 9.13 -4.43
C ASN A 297 8.60 9.65 -3.02
N PRO A 298 7.53 10.47 -2.90
CA PRO A 298 7.17 11.11 -1.64
C PRO A 298 6.72 10.11 -0.57
N PHE A 299 6.26 8.91 -0.97
CA PHE A 299 5.93 7.86 -0.01
C PHE A 299 7.18 7.26 0.65
N PHE A 300 8.24 7.04 -0.13
CA PHE A 300 9.51 6.57 0.42
C PHE A 300 10.17 7.63 1.30
N ASP A 301 10.11 8.89 0.86
CA ASP A 301 10.59 10.02 1.64
C ASP A 301 9.84 10.14 2.96
N ILE A 302 8.50 10.06 2.99
CA ILE A 302 7.79 10.21 4.27
C ILE A 302 7.95 9.00 5.21
N ILE A 303 8.21 7.80 4.68
CA ILE A 303 8.64 6.65 5.51
C ILE A 303 10.02 6.91 6.13
N ASP A 304 10.95 7.49 5.37
CA ASP A 304 12.25 7.89 5.89
C ASP A 304 12.11 8.98 6.97
N THR A 305 11.19 9.93 6.81
CA THR A 305 10.83 10.89 7.87
C THR A 305 10.30 10.20 9.13
N ALA A 306 9.48 9.15 8.99
CA ALA A 306 8.99 8.38 10.12
C ALA A 306 10.10 7.69 10.92
N ILE A 307 11.19 7.32 10.27
CA ILE A 307 12.28 6.52 10.83
C ILE A 307 13.41 7.40 11.35
N ASN A 308 13.85 8.37 10.54
CA ASN A 308 15.05 9.18 10.75
C ASN A 308 14.74 10.64 11.12
N GLY A 309 13.46 11.02 11.17
CA GLY A 309 13.04 12.40 11.39
C GLY A 309 13.19 13.25 10.13
N ARG A 310 12.86 14.54 10.25
CA ARG A 310 12.76 15.47 9.12
C ARG A 310 14.10 16.03 8.69
N THR A 311 14.18 16.39 7.41
CA THR A 311 15.22 17.26 6.86
C THR A 311 14.56 18.22 5.87
N GLU A 312 15.11 19.43 5.68
CA GLU A 312 14.48 20.40 4.76
C GLU A 312 14.41 19.86 3.33
N GLN A 313 15.47 19.19 2.86
CA GLN A 313 15.52 18.62 1.51
C GLN A 313 14.40 17.59 1.29
N ARG A 314 14.19 16.69 2.25
CA ARG A 314 13.17 15.66 2.14
C ARG A 314 11.76 16.24 2.26
N ASP A 315 11.59 17.21 3.15
CA ASP A 315 10.33 17.92 3.29
C ASP A 315 9.95 18.64 1.98
N GLU A 316 10.92 19.26 1.30
CA GLU A 316 10.73 19.88 -0.02
C GLU A 316 10.36 18.86 -1.10
N HIS A 317 11.01 17.68 -1.12
CA HIS A 317 10.65 16.60 -2.04
C HIS A 317 9.20 16.13 -1.83
N VAL A 318 8.79 15.89 -0.58
CA VAL A 318 7.42 15.47 -0.25
C VAL A 318 6.40 16.49 -0.73
N ARG A 319 6.60 17.78 -0.44
CA ARG A 319 5.72 18.87 -0.92
C ARG A 319 5.61 18.87 -2.44
N THR A 320 6.76 18.89 -3.11
CA THR A 320 6.86 19.02 -4.57
C THR A 320 6.18 17.85 -5.28
N TYR A 321 6.47 16.62 -4.87
CA TYR A 321 5.96 15.44 -5.58
C TYR A 321 4.49 15.15 -5.30
N LEU A 322 3.95 15.57 -4.15
CA LEU A 322 2.50 15.53 -3.89
C LEU A 322 1.75 16.57 -4.75
N GLU A 323 2.28 17.78 -4.89
CA GLU A 323 1.72 18.80 -5.80
C GLU A 323 1.76 18.36 -7.26
N GLN A 324 2.86 17.72 -7.69
CA GLN A 324 2.96 17.14 -9.02
C GLN A 324 1.98 15.98 -9.22
N TRP A 325 1.73 15.18 -8.17
CA TRP A 325 0.77 14.10 -8.25
C TRP A 325 -0.65 14.61 -8.54
N LEU A 326 -1.08 15.70 -7.91
CA LEU A 326 -2.41 16.30 -8.12
C LEU A 326 -2.65 16.81 -9.55
N GLN A 327 -1.60 17.00 -10.34
CA GLN A 327 -1.70 17.41 -11.74
C GLN A 327 -1.97 16.23 -12.70
N ARG A 328 -1.90 15.00 -12.19
CA ARG A 328 -2.12 13.79 -12.98
C ARG A 328 -3.60 13.44 -13.08
N GLY A 329 -3.98 12.78 -14.18
CA GLY A 329 -5.27 12.09 -14.26
C GLY A 329 -5.27 10.81 -13.40
N ARG A 330 -6.44 10.45 -12.86
CA ARG A 330 -6.63 9.18 -12.12
C ARG A 330 -7.03 7.99 -13.00
N ARG A 331 -7.28 8.24 -14.29
CA ARG A 331 -7.57 7.22 -15.29
C ARG A 331 -6.29 6.56 -15.76
N ASP A 332 -6.35 5.27 -16.04
CA ASP A 332 -5.26 4.50 -16.63
C ASP A 332 -5.08 4.76 -18.14
N THR A 333 -5.07 6.03 -18.57
CA THR A 333 -4.89 6.38 -19.97
C THR A 333 -3.51 5.93 -20.46
N TRP A 334 -3.45 5.31 -21.65
CA TRP A 334 -2.18 4.95 -22.27
C TRP A 334 -1.25 6.16 -22.43
N THR A 335 -0.02 6.01 -21.97
CA THR A 335 1.05 7.00 -22.07
C THR A 335 2.26 6.35 -22.74
N ASP A 336 2.88 7.04 -23.71
CA ASP A 336 4.14 6.63 -24.35
C ASP A 336 5.11 7.82 -24.41
N LEU A 337 6.16 7.75 -23.60
CA LEU A 337 7.16 8.80 -23.42
C LEU A 337 8.45 8.55 -24.22
N ARG A 338 8.54 7.45 -24.97
CA ARG A 338 9.71 7.15 -25.83
C ARG A 338 10.05 8.25 -26.85
N PRO A 339 9.08 9.04 -27.38
CA PRO A 339 9.41 10.19 -28.24
C PRO A 339 10.10 11.35 -27.51
N ILE A 340 10.03 11.39 -26.18
CA ILE A 340 10.51 12.50 -25.34
C ILE A 340 11.80 12.12 -24.63
N TYR A 341 11.87 10.90 -24.08
CA TYR A 341 12.99 10.43 -23.27
C TYR A 341 13.70 9.22 -23.90
N PRO A 342 15.04 9.16 -23.84
CA PRO A 342 15.80 8.02 -24.34
C PRO A 342 15.63 6.79 -23.44
N SER A 343 15.59 5.61 -24.07
CA SER A 343 15.64 4.32 -23.38
C SER A 343 17.08 3.87 -23.10
N CYS A 344 17.34 3.23 -21.96
CA CYS A 344 18.66 2.83 -21.49
C CYS A 344 18.75 1.34 -21.12
N GLY A 345 19.96 0.77 -21.24
CA GLY A 345 20.29 -0.60 -20.81
C GLY A 345 19.58 -1.73 -21.54
N GLY A 346 19.22 -1.50 -22.80
CA GLY A 346 18.62 -2.52 -23.66
C GLY A 346 17.15 -2.81 -23.38
N ASP A 347 16.50 -2.02 -22.53
CA ASP A 347 15.06 -2.11 -22.25
C ASP A 347 14.35 -0.87 -22.83
N GLU A 348 13.44 -1.09 -23.77
CA GLU A 348 12.68 -0.03 -24.44
C GLU A 348 11.68 0.69 -23.53
N ASN A 349 11.33 0.09 -22.37
CA ASN A 349 10.44 0.68 -21.38
C ASN A 349 11.20 1.32 -20.21
N ARG A 350 12.52 1.48 -20.32
CA ARG A 350 13.36 2.01 -19.24
C ARG A 350 14.08 3.28 -19.67
N ALA A 351 13.67 4.40 -19.11
CA ALA A 351 14.30 5.69 -19.28
C ALA A 351 15.73 5.70 -18.73
N CYS A 352 16.56 6.58 -19.27
CA CYS A 352 17.90 6.85 -18.74
C CYS A 352 17.91 7.68 -17.45
N GLU A 353 16.79 8.33 -17.14
CA GLU A 353 16.61 9.22 -16.00
C GLU A 353 15.22 9.05 -15.39
N VAL A 354 15.05 9.54 -14.16
CA VAL A 354 13.77 9.52 -13.47
C VAL A 354 12.77 10.39 -14.22
N ILE A 355 11.62 9.81 -14.58
CA ILE A 355 10.52 10.52 -15.24
C ILE A 355 9.84 11.45 -14.22
N PRO A 356 9.58 12.72 -14.57
CA PRO A 356 8.83 13.67 -13.74
C PRO A 356 7.50 13.09 -13.28
N VAL A 357 7.12 13.34 -12.02
CA VAL A 357 5.90 12.75 -11.44
C VAL A 357 4.67 13.13 -12.25
N THR A 358 4.60 14.31 -12.85
CA THR A 358 3.48 14.73 -13.72
C THR A 358 3.31 13.88 -14.99
N GLU A 359 4.37 13.21 -15.46
CA GLU A 359 4.39 12.53 -16.76
C GLU A 359 4.36 11.01 -16.66
N ARG A 360 4.67 10.43 -15.48
CA ARG A 360 4.77 8.97 -15.31
C ARG A 360 3.49 8.26 -15.81
N PRO A 361 3.59 7.10 -16.48
CA PRO A 361 2.41 6.33 -16.86
C PRO A 361 1.46 6.08 -15.67
N PRO A 362 0.13 6.16 -15.86
CA PRO A 362 -0.82 5.90 -14.79
C PRO A 362 -0.88 4.41 -14.42
N THR A 363 -1.26 4.15 -13.17
CA THR A 363 -1.23 2.80 -12.57
C THR A 363 -2.14 2.74 -11.35
N ASP A 364 -2.15 1.62 -10.63
CA ASP A 364 -2.92 1.40 -9.40
C ASP A 364 -2.38 2.22 -8.20
N PHE A 365 -1.09 2.08 -7.88
CA PHE A 365 -0.39 2.84 -6.86
C PHE A 365 0.94 3.35 -7.43
N LEU A 366 1.09 4.65 -7.63
CA LEU A 366 2.21 5.19 -8.39
C LEU A 366 3.57 4.83 -7.79
N TRP A 367 3.66 4.80 -6.46
CA TRP A 367 4.93 4.66 -5.73
C TRP A 367 5.49 3.24 -5.69
N GLN A 368 4.77 2.26 -6.24
CA GLN A 368 5.30 0.91 -6.47
C GLN A 368 5.76 0.68 -7.93
N ARG A 369 5.60 1.66 -8.82
CA ARG A 369 6.07 1.55 -10.21
C ARG A 369 7.42 2.20 -10.39
N SER A 370 8.16 1.66 -11.36
CA SER A 370 9.49 2.17 -11.67
C SER A 370 9.39 3.63 -12.10
N PRO A 371 10.14 4.55 -11.48
CA PRO A 371 10.17 5.95 -11.88
C PRO A 371 10.82 6.14 -13.25
N PHE A 372 11.42 5.09 -13.82
CA PHE A 372 12.04 5.07 -15.15
C PHE A 372 11.09 4.53 -16.24
N GLN A 373 9.84 4.18 -15.92
CA GLN A 373 8.92 3.57 -16.89
C GLN A 373 8.54 4.57 -18.00
N LEU A 374 8.75 4.20 -19.26
CA LEU A 374 8.50 5.06 -20.42
C LEU A 374 7.08 4.93 -21.00
N TYR A 375 6.45 3.77 -20.89
CA TYR A 375 5.10 3.55 -21.38
C TYR A 375 4.30 2.60 -20.49
N GLY A 376 2.98 2.78 -20.51
CA GLY A 376 2.04 2.04 -19.69
C GLY A 376 0.65 2.65 -19.73
N GLY A 377 -0.22 2.22 -18.83
CA GLY A 377 -1.65 2.50 -18.91
C GLY A 377 -2.36 1.56 -19.90
N LEU A 378 -3.64 1.79 -20.08
CA LEU A 378 -4.57 1.04 -20.92
C LEU A 378 -5.55 2.03 -21.59
N TYR A 379 -6.86 1.78 -21.48
CA TYR A 379 -7.90 2.49 -22.23
C TYR A 379 -8.43 3.74 -21.53
N GLY A 380 -7.89 4.10 -20.35
CA GLY A 380 -8.39 5.21 -19.55
C GLY A 380 -9.73 4.92 -18.85
N THR A 381 -10.15 3.66 -18.79
CA THR A 381 -11.43 3.23 -18.21
C THR A 381 -11.32 2.83 -16.74
N ILE A 382 -10.12 2.51 -16.25
CA ILE A 382 -9.91 2.12 -14.85
C ILE A 382 -9.47 3.37 -14.07
N GLU A 383 -10.13 3.66 -12.96
CA GLU A 383 -9.66 4.68 -12.02
C GLU A 383 -8.81 4.03 -10.93
N GLY A 384 -7.65 4.61 -10.61
CA GLY A 384 -6.90 4.24 -9.40
C GLY A 384 -7.45 4.93 -8.16
N ALA A 385 -7.32 4.28 -7.00
CA ALA A 385 -7.89 4.74 -5.73
C ALA A 385 -7.38 6.11 -5.25
N GLY A 386 -6.13 6.48 -5.57
CA GLY A 386 -5.52 7.71 -5.04
C GLY A 386 -4.95 7.57 -3.62
N ILE A 387 -4.77 6.32 -3.15
CA ILE A 387 -4.07 6.01 -1.89
C ILE A 387 -2.62 6.51 -1.93
N ASP A 388 -2.01 6.51 -3.11
CA ASP A 388 -0.72 7.11 -3.40
C ASP A 388 -0.67 8.62 -3.11
N TYR A 389 -1.79 9.32 -3.03
CA TYR A 389 -1.81 10.68 -2.51
C TYR A 389 -2.13 10.74 -1.02
N ILE A 390 -3.27 10.19 -0.60
CA ILE A 390 -3.78 10.40 0.76
C ILE A 390 -2.85 9.80 1.84
N LEU A 391 -2.18 8.68 1.56
CA LEU A 391 -1.29 8.05 2.53
C LEU A 391 -0.08 8.96 2.83
N PRO A 392 0.77 9.30 1.84
CA PRO A 392 1.89 10.20 2.11
C PRO A 392 1.45 11.60 2.54
N TYR A 393 0.30 12.10 2.07
CA TYR A 393 -0.25 13.38 2.53
C TYR A 393 -0.56 13.37 4.04
N TRP A 394 -1.33 12.40 4.53
CA TRP A 394 -1.69 12.32 5.96
C TRP A 394 -0.48 12.03 6.84
N MET A 395 0.49 11.23 6.35
CA MET A 395 1.79 11.07 7.00
C MET A 395 2.55 12.39 7.08
N ALA A 396 2.61 13.15 5.99
CA ALA A 396 3.30 14.45 5.93
C ALA A 396 2.67 15.48 6.87
N ARG A 397 1.34 15.50 7.00
CA ARG A 397 0.63 16.28 8.02
C ARG A 397 1.02 15.88 9.44
N TYR A 398 1.04 14.58 9.73
CA TYR A 398 1.40 14.07 11.07
C TYR A 398 2.84 14.41 11.47
N TYR A 399 3.79 14.28 10.55
CA TYR A 399 5.18 14.63 10.81
C TYR A 399 5.45 16.15 10.72
N GLY A 400 4.45 16.98 10.40
CA GLY A 400 4.58 18.43 10.30
C GLY A 400 5.37 18.92 9.08
N VAL A 401 5.50 18.08 8.05
CA VAL A 401 6.08 18.43 6.75
C VAL A 401 5.14 19.35 5.97
N LEU A 402 3.84 19.07 6.04
CA LEU A 402 2.75 19.90 5.54
C LEU A 402 2.02 20.56 6.71
N SER A 403 1.60 21.81 6.52
CA SER A 403 0.73 22.52 7.45
C SER A 403 -0.75 22.17 7.21
N GLU A 404 -1.62 22.66 8.10
CA GLU A 404 -3.08 22.65 7.88
C GLU A 404 -3.48 23.29 6.55
#